data_AF-A0AAU1PPW4-F1
#
_entry.id   AF-A0AAU1PPW4-F1
#
_cell.length_a   1.000
_cell.length_b   1.000
_cell.length_c   1.000
_cell.angle_alpha   90.00
_cell.angle_beta   90.00
_cell.angle_gamma   90.00
#
_symmetry.space_group_name_H-M   'P 1'
#
loop_
_entity.id
_entity.type
_entity.pdbx_description
1 polymer ?
#
loop_
_entity_poly.entity_id
_entity_poly.type
_entity_poly.pdbx_seq_one_letter_code
_entity_poly.pdbx_strand_id
1 'polypeptide(L)'
;MRLTVTRDDLARGLVEERVGGVVDALPLPPGTRHGVLVSVLEAVANAIEHGTTPDAPTAGGPDSGTARVEIEVTADRFVATVTDRGPGFDPAGCPDPRDPGRLLLSSGRGLLLMRHFMDSVDYAFPPDGGTTVTLRKAISTAHSSGANPSPAEGEPPMAVTQRVSGGVTVLDVGGRITIGTGDVELREAVARALDEGATKIVLNLEKVTTIDSSGIGELVSAYTRATNRGAQLALSNVPPKVLDVLHITQLITVFEVYDKESEAVAAL
;
A
#
# COMPACT_ATOMS: atom_id res chain seq x y z
N MET A 1 1.05 4.38 21.95
CA MET A 1 -0.34 4.19 21.46
C MET A 1 -0.63 2.69 21.42
N ARG A 2 -1.86 2.27 21.71
CA ARG A 2 -2.30 0.88 21.51
C ARG A 2 -3.67 0.87 20.84
N LEU A 3 -3.85 0.03 19.83
CA LEU A 3 -5.13 -0.19 19.17
C LEU A 3 -5.29 -1.68 18.79
N THR A 4 -6.53 -2.12 18.74
CA THR A 4 -6.93 -3.38 18.11
C THR A 4 -7.65 -3.01 16.82
N VAL A 5 -7.23 -3.58 15.70
CA VAL A 5 -7.71 -3.26 14.35
C VAL A 5 -8.46 -4.46 13.81
N THR A 6 -9.68 -4.26 13.37
CA THR A 6 -10.45 -5.24 12.58
C THR A 6 -10.28 -4.99 11.08
N ARG A 7 -10.72 -5.95 10.26
CA ARG A 7 -10.78 -5.76 8.79
C ARG A 7 -11.59 -4.52 8.39
N ASP A 8 -12.70 -4.25 9.08
CA ASP A 8 -13.55 -3.09 8.83
C ASP A 8 -12.85 -1.78 9.21
N ASP A 9 -12.08 -1.77 10.30
CA ASP A 9 -11.30 -0.61 10.72
C ASP A 9 -10.21 -0.28 9.69
N LEU A 10 -9.53 -1.30 9.17
CA LEU A 10 -8.53 -1.16 8.13
C LEU A 10 -9.15 -0.60 6.85
N ALA A 11 -10.28 -1.15 6.39
CA ALA A 11 -10.98 -0.65 5.20
C ALA A 11 -11.50 0.80 5.35
N ARG A 12 -11.75 1.26 6.57
CA ARG A 12 -12.15 2.65 6.86
C ARG A 12 -10.97 3.61 7.00
N GLY A 13 -9.73 3.11 6.97
CA GLY A 13 -8.53 3.93 7.10
C GLY A 13 -8.19 4.33 8.54
N LEU A 14 -8.65 3.57 9.55
CA LEU A 14 -8.37 3.87 10.96
C LEU A 14 -6.86 3.84 11.25
N VAL A 15 -6.15 2.88 10.65
CA VAL A 15 -4.71 2.70 10.90
C VAL A 15 -3.95 3.89 10.34
N GLU A 16 -4.27 4.31 9.12
CA GLU A 16 -3.73 5.49 8.47
C GLU A 16 -3.94 6.75 9.31
N GLU A 17 -5.16 6.96 9.80
CA GLU A 17 -5.49 8.11 10.63
C GLU A 17 -4.65 8.12 11.93
N ARG A 18 -4.68 7.00 12.66
CA ARG A 18 -4.08 6.93 14.01
C ARG A 18 -2.57 6.85 13.97
N VAL A 19 -2.01 6.04 13.08
CA VAL A 19 -0.56 5.90 12.89
C VAL A 19 -0.01 7.13 12.19
N GLY A 20 -0.69 7.63 11.15
CA GLY A 20 -0.31 8.84 10.43
C GLY A 20 -0.15 10.02 11.36
N GLY A 21 -1.14 10.30 12.22
CA GLY A 21 -1.05 11.38 13.20
C GLY A 21 0.15 11.25 14.17
N VAL A 22 0.54 10.02 14.54
CA VAL A 22 1.75 9.79 15.35
C VAL A 22 3.01 10.06 14.53
N VAL A 23 3.08 9.54 13.30
CA VAL A 23 4.24 9.65 12.41
C VAL A 23 4.46 11.10 11.95
N ASP A 24 3.39 11.87 11.74
CA ASP A 24 3.45 13.26 11.34
C ASP A 24 3.96 14.20 12.45
N ALA A 25 3.84 13.78 13.70
CA ALA A 25 4.45 14.48 14.82
C ALA A 25 5.96 14.20 14.97
N LEU A 26 6.51 13.20 14.27
CA LEU A 26 7.92 12.82 14.40
C LEU A 26 8.83 13.77 13.62
N PRO A 27 10.04 14.09 14.12
CA PRO A 27 11.02 14.88 13.39
C PRO A 27 11.75 14.04 12.33
N LEU A 28 11.00 13.40 11.44
CA LEU A 28 11.48 12.62 10.30
C LEU A 28 11.27 13.37 8.98
N PRO A 29 12.13 13.17 7.96
CA PRO A 29 11.89 13.71 6.62
C PRO A 29 10.55 13.21 6.03
N PRO A 30 9.87 14.01 5.17
CA PRO A 30 8.55 13.64 4.64
C PRO A 30 8.49 12.29 3.91
N GLY A 31 9.52 11.95 3.13
CA GLY A 31 9.60 10.64 2.46
C GLY A 31 9.75 9.49 3.46
N THR A 32 10.53 9.71 4.52
CA THR A 32 10.72 8.73 5.61
C THR A 32 9.43 8.49 6.39
N ARG A 33 8.66 9.55 6.68
CA ARG A 33 7.34 9.43 7.33
C ARG A 33 6.40 8.54 6.53
N HIS A 34 6.32 8.78 5.22
CA HIS A 34 5.50 7.95 4.33
C HIS A 34 5.92 6.48 4.36
N GLY A 35 7.22 6.19 4.26
CA GLY A 35 7.72 4.82 4.34
C GLY A 35 7.43 4.11 5.67
N VAL A 36 7.52 4.83 6.79
CA VAL A 36 7.15 4.31 8.11
C VAL A 36 5.65 3.99 8.16
N LEU A 37 4.80 4.89 7.67
CA LEU A 37 3.35 4.67 7.62
C LEU A 37 3.01 3.44 6.77
N VAL A 38 3.54 3.36 5.54
CA VAL A 38 3.36 2.21 4.64
C VAL A 38 3.79 0.92 5.34
N SER A 39 4.94 0.90 6.02
CA SER A 39 5.43 -0.31 6.70
C SER A 39 4.48 -0.80 7.80
N VAL A 40 3.87 0.11 8.56
CA VAL A 40 2.88 -0.26 9.57
C VAL A 40 1.59 -0.77 8.92
N LEU A 41 1.13 -0.13 7.84
CA LEU A 41 -0.03 -0.60 7.07
C LEU A 41 0.21 -2.01 6.51
N GLU A 42 1.38 -2.28 5.94
CA GLU A 42 1.76 -3.61 5.46
C GLU A 42 1.72 -4.66 6.57
N ALA A 43 2.29 -4.36 7.74
CA ALA A 43 2.27 -5.29 8.85
C ALA A 43 0.85 -5.59 9.32
N VAL A 44 -0.01 -4.56 9.38
CA VAL A 44 -1.42 -4.71 9.78
C VAL A 44 -2.25 -5.44 8.73
N ALA A 45 -2.08 -5.13 7.44
CA ALA A 45 -2.74 -5.83 6.35
C ALA A 45 -2.38 -7.33 6.37
N ASN A 46 -1.09 -7.66 6.48
CA ASN A 46 -0.65 -9.06 6.59
C ASN A 46 -1.26 -9.76 7.82
N ALA A 47 -1.29 -9.07 8.97
CA ALA A 47 -1.91 -9.58 10.20
C ALA A 47 -3.42 -9.86 10.03
N ILE A 48 -4.14 -9.04 9.27
CA ILE A 48 -5.59 -9.22 9.04
C ILE A 48 -5.88 -10.25 7.93
N GLU A 49 -5.07 -10.29 6.88
CA GLU A 49 -5.26 -11.20 5.75
C GLU A 49 -4.78 -12.62 6.03
N HIS A 50 -3.64 -12.75 6.72
CA HIS A 50 -2.97 -14.02 6.96
C HIS A 50 -2.99 -14.46 8.43
N GLY A 51 -3.36 -13.57 9.35
CA GLY A 51 -3.44 -13.84 10.78
C GLY A 51 -4.64 -14.67 11.23
N THR A 52 -5.39 -15.25 10.29
CA THR A 52 -6.48 -16.21 10.59
C THR A 52 -6.49 -17.35 9.58
N THR A 53 -6.64 -18.57 10.08
CA THR A 53 -7.05 -19.72 9.26
C THR A 53 -8.32 -20.32 9.84
N PRO A 54 -9.19 -20.95 9.02
CA PRO A 54 -10.40 -21.62 9.50
C PRO A 54 -10.12 -22.69 10.58
N ASP A 55 -8.94 -23.31 10.51
CA ASP A 55 -8.50 -24.38 11.41
C ASP A 55 -7.62 -23.87 12.58
N ALA A 56 -7.38 -22.56 12.69
CA ALA A 56 -6.58 -22.02 13.78
C ALA A 56 -7.27 -22.27 15.14
N PRO A 57 -6.53 -22.55 16.23
CA PRO A 57 -7.11 -22.73 17.57
C PRO A 57 -7.91 -21.50 18.06
N THR A 58 -7.66 -20.34 17.45
CA THR A 58 -8.25 -19.03 17.73
C THR A 58 -9.40 -18.68 16.78
N ALA A 59 -9.73 -19.53 15.81
CA ALA A 59 -10.79 -19.30 14.84
C ALA A 59 -12.16 -19.14 15.53
N GLY A 60 -12.81 -17.99 15.31
CA GLY A 60 -14.12 -17.67 15.87
C GLY A 60 -14.12 -17.10 17.30
N GLY A 61 -12.95 -16.86 17.90
CA GLY A 61 -12.85 -16.07 19.13
C GLY A 61 -13.09 -14.57 18.89
N PRO A 62 -13.32 -13.77 19.96
CA PRO A 62 -13.58 -12.33 19.85
C PRO A 62 -12.43 -11.53 19.20
N ASP A 63 -11.21 -12.09 19.20
CA ASP A 63 -10.01 -11.50 18.61
C ASP A 63 -9.64 -12.12 17.23
N SER A 64 -10.45 -13.06 16.72
CA SER A 64 -10.22 -13.71 15.43
C SER A 64 -10.34 -12.68 14.30
N GLY A 65 -9.28 -12.51 13.51
CA GLY A 65 -9.26 -11.56 12.38
C GLY A 65 -8.97 -10.13 12.82
N THR A 66 -8.35 -9.97 13.98
CA THR A 66 -7.89 -8.68 14.49
C THR A 66 -6.37 -8.62 14.56
N ALA A 67 -5.82 -7.42 14.37
CA ALA A 67 -4.42 -7.11 14.56
C ALA A 67 -4.26 -6.16 15.75
N ARG A 68 -3.41 -6.52 16.71
CA ARG A 68 -3.04 -5.63 17.81
C ARG A 68 -1.84 -4.80 17.40
N VAL A 69 -1.96 -3.48 17.46
CA VAL A 69 -0.90 -2.54 17.11
C VAL A 69 -0.48 -1.75 18.35
N GLU A 70 0.80 -1.80 18.68
CA GLU A 70 1.41 -1.01 19.73
C GLU A 70 2.49 -0.11 19.13
N ILE A 71 2.45 1.18 19.47
CA ILE A 71 3.47 2.14 19.03
C ILE A 71 4.11 2.77 20.25
N GLU A 72 5.44 2.71 20.27
CA GLU A 72 6.29 3.37 21.25
C GLU A 72 7.21 4.36 20.52
N VAL A 73 7.17 5.60 20.97
CA VAL A 73 8.02 6.67 20.45
C VAL A 73 8.89 7.17 21.59
N THR A 74 10.18 7.24 21.33
CA THR A 74 11.14 7.88 22.21
C THR A 74 11.85 8.99 21.42
N ALA A 75 12.77 9.72 22.07
CA ALA A 75 13.49 10.80 21.40
C ALA A 75 14.33 10.34 20.20
N ASP A 76 14.81 9.09 20.21
CA ASP A 76 15.76 8.56 19.21
C ASP A 76 15.16 7.48 18.31
N ARG A 77 13.92 7.03 18.57
CA ARG A 77 13.34 5.90 17.84
C ARG A 77 11.82 5.88 17.83
N PHE A 78 11.28 5.36 16.74
CA PHE A 78 9.92 4.89 16.58
C PHE A 78 9.93 3.36 16.55
N VAL A 79 9.05 2.73 17.32
CA VAL A 79 8.83 1.27 17.31
C VAL A 79 7.33 1.02 17.14
N ALA A 80 6.99 0.22 16.13
CA ALA A 80 5.65 -0.33 15.98
C ALA A 80 5.70 -1.85 16.11
N THR A 81 4.84 -2.41 16.94
CA THR A 81 4.67 -3.85 17.14
C THR A 81 3.27 -4.23 16.68
N VAL A 82 3.18 -5.12 15.70
CA VAL A 82 1.91 -5.65 15.18
C VAL A 82 1.83 -7.13 15.50
N THR A 83 0.78 -7.54 16.19
CA THR A 83 0.57 -8.92 16.61
C THR A 83 -0.76 -9.44 16.07
N ASP A 84 -0.73 -10.61 15.43
CA ASP A 84 -1.90 -11.40 15.05
C ASP A 84 -1.99 -12.71 15.84
N ARG A 85 -3.03 -13.49 15.57
CA ARG A 85 -3.26 -14.83 16.15
C ARG A 85 -3.28 -15.94 15.10
N GLY A 86 -2.57 -15.71 13.99
CA GLY A 86 -2.50 -16.64 12.87
C GLY A 86 -1.56 -17.82 13.10
N PRO A 87 -1.36 -18.65 12.07
CA PRO A 87 -0.49 -19.82 12.16
C PRO A 87 1.01 -19.49 12.19
N GLY A 88 1.40 -18.24 11.98
CA GLY A 88 2.78 -17.87 11.71
C GLY A 88 3.18 -18.16 10.26
N PHE A 89 4.40 -17.80 9.89
CA PHE A 89 4.98 -18.06 8.57
C PHE A 89 6.52 -18.06 8.65
N ASP A 90 7.21 -18.52 7.61
CA ASP A 90 8.67 -18.41 7.49
C ASP A 90 9.06 -17.16 6.66
N PRO A 91 9.60 -16.09 7.27
CA PRO A 91 9.97 -14.88 6.54
C PRO A 91 11.20 -15.04 5.64
N ALA A 92 12.03 -16.07 5.85
CA ALA A 92 13.21 -16.35 5.04
C ALA A 92 12.87 -17.17 3.78
N GLY A 93 11.82 -17.99 3.85
CA GLY A 93 11.28 -18.74 2.72
C GLY A 93 10.43 -17.91 1.75
N CYS A 94 10.08 -16.67 2.10
CA CYS A 94 9.29 -15.79 1.23
C CYS A 94 10.08 -15.41 -0.03
N PRO A 95 9.54 -15.65 -1.24
CA PRO A 95 10.23 -15.36 -2.49
C PRO A 95 10.34 -13.84 -2.75
N ASP A 96 11.34 -13.43 -3.54
CA ASP A 96 11.54 -12.02 -3.87
C ASP A 96 10.52 -11.56 -4.92
N PRO A 97 9.66 -10.57 -4.64
CA PRO A 97 8.68 -10.07 -5.60
C PRO A 97 9.31 -9.35 -6.80
N ARG A 98 10.61 -9.02 -6.75
CA ARG A 98 11.36 -8.38 -7.84
C ARG A 98 11.84 -9.36 -8.90
N ASP A 99 11.73 -10.67 -8.64
CA ASP A 99 12.07 -11.68 -9.65
C ASP A 99 11.18 -11.48 -10.91
N PRO A 100 11.74 -11.55 -12.13
CA PRO A 100 10.98 -11.26 -13.36
C PRO A 100 9.68 -12.08 -13.51
N GLY A 101 9.68 -13.34 -13.08
CA GLY A 101 8.50 -14.21 -13.10
C GLY A 101 7.42 -13.86 -12.07
N ARG A 102 7.66 -12.87 -11.20
CA ARG A 102 6.80 -12.48 -10.08
C ARG A 102 6.30 -11.05 -10.16
N LEU A 103 6.84 -10.24 -11.08
CA LEU A 103 6.46 -8.83 -11.23
C LEU A 103 4.96 -8.64 -11.48
N LEU A 104 4.30 -9.59 -12.16
CA LEU A 104 2.87 -9.52 -12.45
C LEU A 104 1.97 -10.16 -11.38
N LEU A 105 2.53 -10.62 -10.26
CA LEU A 105 1.72 -11.05 -9.11
C LEU A 105 1.13 -9.82 -8.43
N SER A 106 -0.15 -9.90 -8.03
CA SER A 106 -0.88 -8.82 -7.37
C SER A 106 -0.63 -8.71 -5.86
N SER A 107 0.18 -9.60 -5.28
CA SER A 107 0.51 -9.58 -3.84
C SER A 107 1.96 -10.03 -3.59
N GLY A 108 2.41 -9.95 -2.33
CA GLY A 108 3.74 -10.44 -1.91
C GLY A 108 4.84 -9.37 -1.81
N ARG A 109 4.47 -8.07 -1.78
CA ARG A 109 5.44 -6.96 -1.69
C ARG A 109 5.64 -6.42 -0.28
N GLY A 110 4.75 -6.71 0.66
CA GLY A 110 4.77 -6.09 2.00
C GLY A 110 6.08 -6.29 2.75
N LEU A 111 6.64 -7.51 2.77
CA LEU A 111 7.92 -7.77 3.43
C LEU A 111 9.08 -6.96 2.82
N LEU A 112 9.12 -6.82 1.50
CA LEU A 112 10.14 -6.02 0.81
C LEU A 112 10.01 -4.55 1.21
N LEU A 113 8.79 -4.00 1.20
CA LEU A 113 8.53 -2.60 1.54
C LEU A 113 8.89 -2.31 3.00
N MET A 114 8.46 -3.16 3.94
CA MET A 114 8.82 -3.03 5.36
C MET A 114 10.34 -3.04 5.56
N ARG A 115 11.05 -4.00 4.94
CA ARG A 115 12.52 -4.10 5.04
C ARG A 115 13.26 -2.94 4.37
N HIS A 116 12.65 -2.29 3.39
CA HIS A 116 13.24 -1.14 2.72
C HIS A 116 13.11 0.15 3.54
N PHE A 117 11.91 0.42 4.07
CA PHE A 117 11.64 1.68 4.75
C PHE A 117 12.04 1.68 6.23
N MET A 118 11.99 0.53 6.90
CA MET A 118 12.38 0.40 8.31
C MET A 118 13.86 0.07 8.45
N ASP A 119 14.47 0.46 9.57
CA ASP A 119 15.87 0.13 9.84
C ASP A 119 16.01 -1.31 10.34
N SER A 120 14.99 -1.84 11.03
CA SER A 120 14.85 -3.27 11.30
C SER A 120 13.39 -3.72 11.28
N VAL A 121 13.22 -4.98 10.89
CA VAL A 121 11.95 -5.72 10.92
C VAL A 121 12.24 -7.07 11.57
N ASP A 122 11.77 -7.23 12.80
CA ASP A 122 11.96 -8.45 13.58
C ASP A 122 10.65 -9.25 13.63
N TYR A 123 10.75 -10.58 13.60
CA TYR A 123 9.61 -11.48 13.66
C TYR A 123 9.73 -12.38 14.89
N ALA A 124 8.63 -12.56 15.61
CA ALA A 124 8.50 -13.52 16.69
C ALA A 124 7.25 -14.37 16.49
N PHE A 125 7.35 -15.66 16.80
CA PHE A 125 6.27 -16.64 16.65
C PHE A 125 6.03 -17.28 18.02
N PRO A 126 5.08 -16.76 18.81
CA PRO A 126 4.79 -17.27 20.13
C PRO A 126 4.35 -18.74 20.11
N PRO A 127 4.69 -19.55 21.14
CA PRO A 127 4.31 -20.97 21.19
C PRO A 127 2.81 -21.21 21.22
N ASP A 128 2.04 -20.23 21.69
CA ASP A 128 0.57 -20.20 21.73
C ASP A 128 -0.07 -19.74 20.42
N GLY A 129 0.74 -19.51 19.38
CA GLY A 129 0.32 -19.10 18.05
C GLY A 129 0.44 -17.59 17.80
N GLY A 130 0.27 -17.20 16.54
CA GLY A 130 0.36 -15.83 16.08
C GLY A 130 1.72 -15.45 15.51
N THR A 131 1.73 -14.30 14.85
CA THR A 131 2.94 -13.59 14.45
C THR A 131 3.02 -12.27 15.18
N THR A 132 4.21 -11.92 15.67
CA THR A 132 4.53 -10.56 16.11
C THR A 132 5.60 -9.98 15.21
N VAL A 133 5.29 -8.87 14.54
CA VAL A 133 6.21 -8.10 13.71
C VAL A 133 6.60 -6.83 14.47
N THR A 134 7.89 -6.60 14.66
CA THR A 134 8.42 -5.38 15.28
C THR A 134 9.18 -4.56 14.25
N LEU A 135 8.67 -3.37 13.95
CA LEU A 135 9.22 -2.41 13.00
C LEU A 135 9.96 -1.31 13.78
N ARG A 136 11.23 -1.04 13.45
CA ARG A 136 12.03 0.00 14.13
C ARG A 136 12.56 1.04 13.15
N LYS A 137 12.40 2.32 13.50
CA LYS A 137 13.00 3.45 12.78
C LYS A 137 13.73 4.37 13.73
N ALA A 138 14.98 4.70 13.44
CA ALA A 138 15.73 5.73 14.12
C ALA A 138 15.15 7.10 13.81
N ILE A 139 15.00 7.92 14.85
CA ILE A 139 14.66 9.33 14.76
C ILE A 139 15.97 10.09 14.93
N SER A 140 16.57 10.48 13.81
CA SER A 140 17.76 11.33 13.83
C SER A 140 17.37 12.77 13.53
N THR A 141 17.73 13.68 14.44
CA THR A 141 17.53 15.13 14.29
C THR A 141 18.49 15.76 13.29
N ALA A 142 19.45 14.99 12.75
CA ALA A 142 20.27 15.43 11.64
C ALA A 142 19.44 15.37 10.35
N HIS A 143 18.76 16.48 10.04
CA HIS A 143 18.17 16.96 8.79
C HIS A 143 16.83 17.65 9.08
N SER A 144 16.91 18.83 9.68
CA SER A 144 15.82 19.79 9.74
C SER A 144 15.91 20.74 8.53
N SER A 145 15.05 20.55 7.52
CA SER A 145 14.48 21.69 6.77
C SER A 145 13.41 21.19 5.81
N GLY A 146 12.17 21.66 6.02
CA GLY A 146 11.04 21.41 5.12
C GLY A 146 9.79 20.99 5.88
N ALA A 147 9.26 21.86 6.74
CA ALA A 147 7.91 21.71 7.24
C ALA A 147 6.94 21.90 6.06
N ASN A 148 6.24 20.83 5.69
CA ASN A 148 5.00 20.90 4.92
C ASN A 148 3.90 20.25 5.79
N PRO A 149 2.64 20.68 5.63
CA PRO A 149 1.59 20.36 6.58
C PRO A 149 1.29 18.86 6.61
N SER A 150 0.88 18.42 7.80
CA SER A 150 0.16 17.18 8.08
C SER A 150 -0.90 16.89 7.00
N PRO A 151 -1.21 15.63 6.66
CA PRO A 151 -2.48 15.31 6.02
C PRO A 151 -3.57 15.89 6.92
N ALA A 152 -4.39 16.77 6.33
CA ALA A 152 -5.52 17.35 7.03
C ALA A 152 -6.57 16.26 7.25
N GLU A 153 -7.19 16.27 8.43
CA GLU A 153 -8.44 15.56 8.69
C GLU A 153 -9.42 15.81 7.53
N GLY A 154 -9.94 14.73 6.92
CA GLY A 154 -10.95 14.81 5.86
C GLY A 154 -10.46 14.61 4.41
N GLU A 155 -9.30 13.98 4.19
CA GLU A 155 -8.88 13.59 2.83
C GLU A 155 -9.95 12.65 2.21
N PRO A 156 -10.46 12.94 1.00
CA PRO A 156 -11.61 12.23 0.44
C PRO A 156 -11.29 10.75 0.24
N PRO A 157 -12.30 9.86 0.37
CA PRO A 157 -12.14 8.46 0.00
C PRO A 157 -11.67 8.35 -1.44
N MET A 158 -11.18 7.16 -1.80
CA MET A 158 -10.85 6.88 -3.19
C MET A 158 -12.00 7.29 -4.10
N ALA A 159 -11.65 7.88 -5.24
CA ALA A 159 -12.60 8.21 -6.27
C ALA A 159 -11.93 8.02 -7.63
N VAL A 160 -12.67 7.38 -8.54
CA VAL A 160 -12.24 7.22 -9.93
C VAL A 160 -13.27 7.87 -10.85
N THR A 161 -12.85 8.85 -11.62
CA THR A 161 -13.67 9.44 -12.69
C THR A 161 -13.13 9.05 -14.05
N GLN A 162 -14.04 8.73 -14.97
CA GLN A 162 -13.70 8.32 -16.32
C GLN A 162 -14.01 9.45 -17.32
N ARG A 163 -13.11 9.64 -18.27
CA ARG A 163 -13.31 10.51 -19.44
C ARG A 163 -12.57 9.96 -20.65
N VAL A 164 -12.87 10.50 -21.83
CA VAL A 164 -12.22 10.12 -23.08
C VAL A 164 -11.48 11.32 -23.65
N SER A 165 -10.21 11.12 -24.02
CA SER A 165 -9.36 12.14 -24.64
C SER A 165 -8.60 11.52 -25.80
N GLY A 166 -8.73 12.05 -27.01
CA GLY A 166 -8.02 11.51 -28.18
C GLY A 166 -8.33 10.05 -28.53
N GLY A 167 -9.50 9.53 -28.11
CA GLY A 167 -9.84 8.11 -28.27
C GLY A 167 -9.22 7.18 -27.21
N VAL A 168 -8.52 7.76 -26.22
CA VAL A 168 -7.97 7.06 -25.05
C VAL A 168 -8.90 7.27 -23.87
N THR A 169 -9.20 6.21 -23.13
CA THR A 169 -9.94 6.31 -21.87
C THR A 169 -8.99 6.74 -20.77
N VAL A 170 -9.25 7.89 -20.15
CA VAL A 170 -8.49 8.39 -19.01
C VAL A 170 -9.30 8.14 -17.74
N LEU A 171 -8.71 7.44 -16.78
CA LEU A 171 -9.23 7.25 -15.44
C LEU A 171 -8.45 8.16 -14.50
N ASP A 172 -9.06 9.25 -14.06
CA ASP A 172 -8.49 10.11 -13.02
C ASP A 172 -8.71 9.45 -11.67
N VAL A 173 -7.60 9.05 -11.01
CA VAL A 173 -7.60 8.36 -9.73
C VAL A 173 -7.21 9.37 -8.66
N GLY A 174 -8.06 9.53 -7.64
CA GLY A 174 -7.82 10.41 -6.51
C GLY A 174 -7.98 9.70 -5.18
N GLY A 175 -7.28 10.22 -4.16
CA GLY A 175 -7.34 9.70 -2.79
C GLY A 175 -6.33 8.58 -2.53
N ARG A 176 -6.73 7.61 -1.70
CA ARG A 176 -5.86 6.54 -1.21
C ARG A 176 -6.08 5.25 -1.97
N ILE A 177 -5.01 4.65 -2.51
CA ILE A 177 -5.04 3.30 -3.06
C ILE A 177 -4.47 2.34 -2.01
N THR A 178 -5.28 2.05 -1.00
CA THR A 178 -4.95 1.10 0.08
C THR A 178 -6.02 0.02 0.18
N ILE A 179 -5.77 -1.00 0.99
CA ILE A 179 -6.62 -2.18 1.12
C ILE A 179 -8.04 -1.81 1.60
N GLY A 180 -9.09 -2.27 0.91
CA GLY A 180 -10.48 -2.10 1.36
C GLY A 180 -11.40 -1.55 0.28
N THR A 181 -11.79 -0.27 0.37
CA THR A 181 -12.69 0.35 -0.61
C THR A 181 -11.95 0.84 -1.86
N GLY A 182 -10.68 1.20 -1.73
CA GLY A 182 -9.91 1.78 -2.84
C GLY A 182 -9.53 0.79 -3.95
N ASP A 183 -9.06 -0.41 -3.58
CA ASP A 183 -8.73 -1.47 -4.54
C ASP A 183 -9.96 -1.92 -5.33
N VAL A 184 -11.13 -1.97 -4.70
CA VAL A 184 -12.40 -2.31 -5.34
C VAL A 184 -12.81 -1.28 -6.39
N GLU A 185 -12.73 0.01 -6.08
CA GLU A 185 -13.15 1.06 -7.00
C GLU A 185 -12.29 1.14 -8.27
N LEU A 186 -10.95 1.04 -8.13
CA LEU A 186 -10.06 1.01 -9.28
C LEU A 186 -10.33 -0.21 -10.15
N ARG A 187 -10.49 -1.37 -9.51
CA ARG A 187 -10.78 -2.63 -10.19
C ARG A 187 -12.03 -2.52 -11.04
N GLU A 188 -13.11 -2.03 -10.46
CA GLU A 188 -14.39 -1.87 -11.14
C GLU A 188 -14.31 -0.82 -12.25
N ALA A 189 -13.62 0.30 -12.04
CA ALA A 189 -13.47 1.33 -13.06
C ALA A 189 -12.72 0.81 -14.29
N VAL A 190 -11.62 0.09 -14.09
CA VAL A 190 -10.86 -0.52 -15.20
C VAL A 190 -11.69 -1.60 -15.88
N ALA A 191 -12.39 -2.45 -15.12
CA ALA A 191 -13.25 -3.49 -15.69
C ALA A 191 -14.37 -2.89 -16.56
N ARG A 192 -15.07 -1.87 -16.04
CA ARG A 192 -16.12 -1.14 -16.79
C ARG A 192 -15.58 -0.53 -18.07
N ALA A 193 -14.46 0.20 -18.01
CA ALA A 193 -13.85 0.80 -19.20
C ALA A 193 -13.54 -0.26 -20.27
N LEU A 194 -13.02 -1.42 -19.87
CA LEU A 194 -12.73 -2.52 -20.79
C LEU A 194 -14.01 -3.17 -21.33
N ASP A 195 -15.06 -3.34 -20.52
CA ASP A 195 -16.35 -3.87 -20.95
C ASP A 195 -17.06 -2.91 -21.93
N GLU A 196 -16.83 -1.60 -21.79
CA GLU A 196 -17.25 -0.56 -22.73
C GLU A 196 -16.42 -0.50 -24.03
N GLY A 197 -15.41 -1.36 -24.15
CA GLY A 197 -14.58 -1.51 -25.36
C GLY A 197 -13.34 -0.63 -25.39
N ALA A 198 -12.91 -0.06 -24.26
CA ALA A 198 -11.64 0.67 -24.20
C ALA A 198 -10.47 -0.25 -24.57
N THR A 199 -9.68 0.16 -25.57
CA THR A 199 -8.46 -0.54 -26.00
C THR A 199 -7.19 0.17 -25.54
N LYS A 200 -7.32 1.40 -25.05
CA LYS A 200 -6.23 2.24 -24.55
C LYS A 200 -6.69 2.94 -23.28
N ILE A 201 -5.98 2.73 -22.18
CA ILE A 201 -6.31 3.29 -20.87
C ILE A 201 -5.11 4.03 -20.29
N VAL A 202 -5.33 5.25 -19.82
CA VAL A 202 -4.38 5.99 -18.98
C VAL A 202 -4.93 6.09 -17.57
N LEU A 203 -4.16 5.65 -16.57
CA LEU A 203 -4.43 5.96 -15.18
C LEU A 203 -3.71 7.27 -14.83
N ASN A 204 -4.46 8.33 -14.58
CA ASN A 204 -3.90 9.60 -14.10
C ASN A 204 -3.87 9.59 -12.58
N LEU A 205 -2.66 9.59 -12.00
CA LEU A 205 -2.44 9.46 -10.55
C LEU A 205 -2.15 10.80 -9.85
N GLU A 206 -2.34 11.93 -10.53
CA GLU A 206 -2.03 13.28 -10.01
C GLU A 206 -2.61 13.54 -8.62
N LYS A 207 -3.80 12.99 -8.35
CA LYS A 207 -4.55 13.20 -7.10
C LYS A 207 -4.40 12.04 -6.11
N VAL A 208 -3.51 11.08 -6.37
CA VAL A 208 -3.21 9.99 -5.44
C VAL A 208 -2.30 10.50 -4.33
N THR A 209 -2.69 10.27 -3.08
CA THR A 209 -1.97 10.80 -1.91
C THR A 209 -1.12 9.73 -1.24
N THR A 210 -1.59 8.48 -1.26
CA THR A 210 -0.95 7.32 -0.60
C THR A 210 -1.22 6.04 -1.38
N ILE A 211 -0.23 5.14 -1.41
CA ILE A 211 -0.34 3.78 -1.93
C ILE A 211 0.36 2.79 -1.00
N ASP A 212 -0.22 1.61 -0.80
CA ASP A 212 0.40 0.47 -0.10
C ASP A 212 0.64 -0.71 -1.07
N SER A 213 1.04 -1.88 -0.59
CA SER A 213 1.29 -3.05 -1.41
C SER A 213 0.03 -3.60 -2.08
N SER A 214 -1.13 -3.45 -1.45
CA SER A 214 -2.41 -3.85 -2.03
C SER A 214 -2.79 -2.94 -3.19
N GLY A 215 -2.58 -1.62 -3.06
CA GLY A 215 -2.81 -0.67 -4.14
C GLY A 215 -1.86 -0.87 -5.31
N ILE A 216 -0.58 -1.18 -5.02
CA ILE A 216 0.37 -1.61 -6.04
C ILE A 216 -0.11 -2.91 -6.71
N GLY A 217 -0.59 -3.86 -5.91
CA GLY A 217 -1.21 -5.10 -6.38
C GLY A 217 -2.38 -4.87 -7.32
N GLU A 218 -3.21 -3.86 -7.02
CA GLU A 218 -4.34 -3.48 -7.85
C GLU A 218 -3.90 -2.79 -9.15
N LEU A 219 -2.86 -1.94 -9.14
CA LEU A 219 -2.26 -1.41 -10.37
C LEU A 219 -1.74 -2.53 -11.28
N VAL A 220 -1.06 -3.53 -10.71
CA VAL A 220 -0.59 -4.71 -11.45
C VAL A 220 -1.78 -5.50 -11.99
N SER A 221 -2.81 -5.72 -11.17
CA SER A 221 -4.02 -6.43 -11.60
C SER A 221 -4.75 -5.70 -12.73
N ALA A 222 -4.84 -4.36 -12.66
CA ALA A 222 -5.39 -3.53 -13.72
C ALA A 222 -4.61 -3.66 -15.02
N TYR A 223 -3.29 -3.59 -14.96
CA TYR A 223 -2.40 -3.79 -16.10
C TYR A 223 -2.57 -5.18 -16.73
N THR A 224 -2.55 -6.24 -15.91
CA THR A 224 -2.75 -7.61 -16.38
C THR A 224 -4.12 -7.80 -17.01
N ARG A 225 -5.19 -7.26 -16.42
CA ARG A 225 -6.56 -7.34 -16.98
C ARG A 225 -6.66 -6.63 -18.33
N ALA A 226 -6.12 -5.42 -18.45
CA ALA A 226 -6.09 -4.69 -19.71
C ALA A 226 -5.33 -5.47 -20.79
N THR A 227 -4.11 -5.92 -20.46
CA THR A 227 -3.25 -6.68 -21.38
C THR A 227 -3.91 -7.99 -21.84
N ASN A 228 -4.54 -8.73 -20.93
CA ASN A 228 -5.25 -9.98 -21.27
C ASN A 228 -6.45 -9.76 -22.20
N ARG A 229 -7.03 -8.55 -22.21
CA ARG A 229 -8.08 -8.14 -23.15
C ARG A 229 -7.53 -7.46 -24.41
N GLY A 230 -6.21 -7.45 -24.59
CA GLY A 230 -5.54 -6.82 -25.74
C GLY A 230 -5.52 -5.29 -25.69
N ALA A 231 -5.83 -4.69 -24.53
CA ALA A 231 -5.78 -3.26 -24.31
C ALA A 231 -4.41 -2.84 -23.77
N GLN A 232 -4.00 -1.61 -24.07
CA GLN A 232 -2.81 -0.98 -23.50
C GLN A 232 -3.19 -0.19 -22.24
N LEU A 233 -2.32 -0.20 -21.23
CA LEU A 233 -2.48 0.57 -20.00
C LEU A 233 -1.18 1.29 -19.64
N ALA A 234 -1.26 2.61 -19.47
CA ALA A 234 -0.15 3.47 -19.06
C ALA A 234 -0.49 4.27 -17.80
N LEU A 235 0.53 4.74 -17.09
CA LEU A 235 0.41 5.62 -15.93
C LEU A 235 0.84 7.04 -16.29
N SER A 236 0.18 8.06 -15.74
CA SER A 236 0.58 9.46 -15.89
C SER A 236 0.51 10.23 -14.57
N ASN A 237 1.30 11.31 -14.48
CA ASN A 237 1.37 12.20 -13.32
C ASN A 237 1.58 11.43 -12.00
N VAL A 238 2.48 10.44 -12.00
CA VAL A 238 2.73 9.59 -10.84
C VAL A 238 3.40 10.41 -9.72
N PRO A 239 2.81 10.52 -8.53
CA PRO A 239 3.43 11.27 -7.43
C PRO A 239 4.79 10.70 -7.04
N PRO A 240 5.79 11.51 -6.64
CA PRO A 240 7.14 11.03 -6.32
C PRO A 240 7.17 9.87 -5.32
N LYS A 241 6.31 9.91 -4.30
CA LYS A 241 6.19 8.84 -3.30
C LYS A 241 5.72 7.52 -3.89
N VAL A 242 4.76 7.57 -4.83
CA VAL A 242 4.27 6.38 -5.54
C VAL A 242 5.34 5.85 -6.49
N LEU A 243 6.06 6.76 -7.14
CA LEU A 243 7.17 6.43 -8.04
C LEU A 243 8.31 5.70 -7.31
N ASP A 244 8.65 6.14 -6.08
CA ASP A 244 9.63 5.46 -5.23
C ASP A 244 9.21 4.00 -4.97
N VAL A 245 7.94 3.75 -4.67
CA VAL A 245 7.41 2.39 -4.47
C VAL A 245 7.50 1.55 -5.75
N LEU A 246 7.19 2.11 -6.93
CA LEU A 246 7.35 1.43 -8.21
C LEU A 246 8.81 1.07 -8.51
N HIS A 247 9.77 1.93 -8.13
CA HIS A 247 11.20 1.65 -8.24
C HIS A 247 11.65 0.52 -7.31
N ILE A 248 11.29 0.61 -6.02
CA ILE A 248 11.65 -0.40 -5.01
C ILE A 248 11.14 -1.78 -5.41
N THR A 249 9.92 -1.84 -5.95
CA THR A 249 9.24 -3.09 -6.34
C THR A 249 9.58 -3.56 -7.76
N GLN A 250 10.46 -2.84 -8.48
CA GLN A 250 10.80 -3.08 -9.89
C GLN A 250 9.62 -3.02 -10.86
N LEU A 251 8.47 -2.49 -10.43
CA LEU A 251 7.30 -2.33 -11.28
C LEU A 251 7.43 -1.19 -12.28
N ILE A 252 8.35 -0.26 -12.04
CA ILE A 252 8.66 0.79 -13.01
C ILE A 252 9.02 0.22 -14.40
N THR A 253 9.56 -1.01 -14.46
CA THR A 253 9.95 -1.65 -15.73
C THR A 253 8.78 -2.34 -16.43
N VAL A 254 7.63 -2.45 -15.76
CA VAL A 254 6.41 -3.06 -16.29
C VAL A 254 5.49 -2.00 -16.89
N PHE A 255 5.37 -0.85 -16.22
CA PHE A 255 4.49 0.23 -16.65
C PHE A 255 5.19 1.17 -17.61
N GLU A 256 4.48 1.60 -18.66
CA GLU A 256 4.81 2.86 -19.31
C GLU A 256 4.35 4.01 -18.42
N VAL A 257 5.30 4.85 -17.98
CA VAL A 257 5.05 5.96 -17.07
C VAL A 257 5.42 7.27 -17.75
N TYR A 258 4.49 8.22 -17.73
CA TYR A 258 4.65 9.54 -18.35
C TYR A 258 4.51 10.64 -17.29
N ASP A 259 5.31 11.70 -17.43
CA ASP A 259 5.25 12.84 -16.52
C ASP A 259 3.92 13.59 -16.64
N LYS A 260 3.33 13.61 -17.85
CA LYS A 260 2.06 14.29 -18.13
C LYS A 260 1.07 13.38 -18.84
N GLU A 261 -0.22 13.54 -18.50
CA GLU A 261 -1.31 12.84 -19.18
C GLU A 261 -1.29 13.05 -20.70
N SER A 262 -1.04 14.28 -21.16
CA SER A 262 -1.03 14.58 -22.60
C SER A 262 0.02 13.76 -23.36
N GLU A 263 1.14 13.42 -22.71
CA GLU A 263 2.18 12.59 -23.29
C GLU A 263 1.74 11.13 -23.33
N ALA A 264 1.14 10.63 -22.25
CA ALA A 264 0.57 9.28 -22.21
C ALA A 264 -0.53 9.08 -23.27
N VAL A 265 -1.45 10.04 -23.40
CA VAL A 265 -2.54 10.00 -24.39
C VAL A 265 -2.00 10.05 -25.81
N ALA A 266 -0.91 10.79 -26.06
CA ALA A 266 -0.28 10.85 -27.38
C ALA A 266 0.50 9.57 -27.72
N ALA A 267 1.02 8.87 -26.71
CA ALA A 267 1.83 7.67 -26.89
C ALA A 267 0.98 6.40 -27.09
N LEU A 268 -0.24 6.35 -26.54
CA LEU A 268 -1.19 5.26 -26.74
C LEU A 268 -1.93 5.38 -28.07
#